data_AF-A0AAW6S8G0-F1
#
_entry.id   AF-A0AAW6S8G0-F1
#
_cell.length_a   1.000
_cell.length_b   1.000
_cell.length_c   1.000
_cell.angle_alpha   90.00
_cell.angle_beta   90.00
_cell.angle_gamma   90.00
#
_symmetry.space_group_name_H-M   'P 1'
#
loop_
_entity.id
_entity.type
_entity.pdbx_description
1 polymer ?
#
loop_
_entity_poly.entity_id
_entity_poly.type
_entity_poly.pdbx_seq_one_letter_code
_entity_poly.pdbx_strand_id
1 'polypeptide(L)'
;MYELRIASDYPNSYWFEYQHPDISGSAFSQCKSIETYEGHFFTLKSKVSEKVLLAYDFYYSDGPVFISPRLTSLISCHDVFRTDVQLIDATVSLNETQLQGYKIINILREISCIDMEVSESQPILSYLPNGSRKFSKIVYKEKIIEDFSMARCSEYKSCIIISNEFKEFLSKNDVKGIDFSDPIY
;
A
#
# COMPACT_ATOMS: atom_id res chain seq x y z
N MET A 1 -11.46 11.08 -4.36
CA MET A 1 -10.61 10.04 -3.74
C MET A 1 -10.39 8.96 -4.78
N TYR A 2 -9.32 8.19 -4.67
CA TYR A 2 -9.08 7.06 -5.56
C TYR A 2 -8.60 5.87 -4.75
N GLU A 3 -8.94 4.67 -5.20
CA GLU A 3 -8.26 3.48 -4.70
C GLU A 3 -6.93 3.33 -5.44
N LEU A 4 -5.86 3.14 -4.67
CA LEU A 4 -4.55 2.78 -5.18
C LEU A 4 -4.48 1.27 -5.36
N ARG A 5 -4.29 0.83 -6.61
CA ARG A 5 -4.23 -0.58 -7.00
C ARG A 5 -2.85 -0.93 -7.50
N ILE A 6 -2.59 -2.24 -7.53
CA ILE A 6 -1.45 -2.80 -8.26
C ILE A 6 -1.68 -2.53 -9.74
N ALA A 7 -0.64 -2.06 -10.44
CA ALA A 7 -0.72 -1.85 -11.88
C ALA A 7 -1.14 -3.16 -12.58
N SER A 8 -2.05 -3.06 -13.54
CA SER A 8 -2.59 -4.22 -14.26
C SER A 8 -1.54 -5.03 -15.03
N ASP A 9 -0.42 -4.40 -15.38
CA ASP A 9 0.74 -5.00 -16.04
C ASP A 9 1.85 -5.42 -15.07
N TYR A 10 1.65 -5.29 -13.75
CA TYR A 10 2.66 -5.65 -12.74
C TYR A 10 2.92 -7.18 -12.78
N PRO A 11 4.15 -7.62 -13.07
CA PRO A 11 4.43 -9.05 -13.20
C PRO A 11 4.36 -9.79 -11.85
N ASN A 12 3.65 -10.92 -11.81
CA ASN A 12 3.64 -11.80 -10.63
C ASN A 12 5.05 -12.26 -10.22
N SER A 13 6.01 -12.32 -11.15
CA SER A 13 7.41 -12.65 -10.86
C SER A 13 8.15 -11.59 -10.06
N TYR A 14 7.54 -10.42 -9.81
CA TYR A 14 8.11 -9.29 -9.07
C TYR A 14 7.55 -9.21 -7.64
N TRP A 15 6.98 -10.31 -7.14
CA TRP A 15 6.46 -10.40 -5.78
C TRP A 15 7.56 -10.83 -4.81
N PHE A 16 7.84 -10.01 -3.80
CA PHE A 16 8.90 -10.26 -2.82
C PHE A 16 8.40 -11.12 -1.65
N GLU A 17 9.31 -11.86 -1.06
CA GLU A 17 9.12 -12.49 0.25
C GLU A 17 9.56 -11.50 1.34
N TYR A 18 8.66 -11.21 2.29
CA TYR A 18 8.93 -10.35 3.43
C TYR A 18 9.34 -11.19 4.64
N GLN A 19 10.42 -10.76 5.30
CA GLN A 19 10.98 -11.43 6.47
C GLN A 19 11.32 -10.41 7.55
N HIS A 20 10.94 -10.74 8.78
CA HIS A 20 11.34 -10.03 9.99
C HIS A 20 11.27 -11.02 11.18
N PRO A 21 12.17 -10.92 12.18
CA PRO A 21 12.17 -11.82 13.34
C PRO A 21 10.82 -11.90 14.07
N ASP A 22 10.25 -10.74 14.45
CA ASP A 22 9.06 -10.69 15.33
C ASP A 22 7.81 -10.03 14.74
N ILE A 23 7.91 -9.32 13.60
CA ILE A 23 6.84 -8.49 13.06
C ILE A 23 6.28 -9.14 11.80
N SER A 24 5.09 -9.73 11.93
CA SER A 24 4.31 -10.24 10.80
C SER A 24 3.92 -9.11 9.84
N GLY A 25 3.87 -9.41 8.54
CA GLY A 25 3.39 -8.48 7.51
C GLY A 25 1.96 -7.98 7.76
N SER A 26 1.14 -8.75 8.48
CA SER A 26 -0.23 -8.34 8.86
C SER A 26 -0.28 -7.16 9.85
N ALA A 27 0.81 -6.88 10.58
CA ALA A 27 0.90 -5.74 11.49
C ALA A 27 0.73 -4.39 10.77
N PHE A 28 1.19 -4.30 9.53
CA PHE A 28 1.11 -3.09 8.68
C PHE A 28 -0.30 -2.81 8.14
N SER A 29 -1.28 -3.64 8.48
CA SER A 29 -2.70 -3.41 8.18
C SER A 29 -3.46 -2.78 9.35
N GLN A 30 -2.81 -2.60 10.51
CA GLN A 30 -3.45 -2.17 11.76
C GLN A 30 -3.60 -0.66 11.92
N CYS A 31 -3.05 0.15 11.01
CA CYS A 31 -3.06 1.62 11.12
C CYS A 31 -2.43 2.14 12.42
N LYS A 32 -1.28 1.55 12.80
CA LYS A 32 -0.54 1.89 14.03
C LYS A 32 0.93 2.05 13.71
N SER A 33 1.59 2.95 14.44
CA SER A 33 3.04 3.07 14.39
C SER A 33 3.67 1.76 14.86
N ILE A 34 4.74 1.36 14.19
CA ILE A 34 5.51 0.17 14.51
C ILE A 34 6.87 0.64 15.00
N GLU A 35 7.24 0.23 16.21
CA GLU A 35 8.59 0.43 16.70
C GLU A 35 9.52 -0.61 16.06
N THR A 36 10.63 -0.15 15.50
CA THR A 36 11.55 -0.99 14.74
C THR A 36 12.92 -0.97 15.39
N TYR A 37 13.32 -2.10 15.93
CA TYR A 37 14.63 -2.32 16.54
C TYR A 37 15.52 -3.20 15.67
N GLU A 38 14.90 -4.03 14.83
CA GLU A 38 15.54 -4.96 13.91
C GLU A 38 15.20 -4.59 12.46
N GLY A 39 15.98 -5.13 11.51
CA GLY A 39 15.80 -4.86 10.09
C GLY A 39 14.58 -5.58 9.47
N HIS A 40 13.91 -4.90 8.55
CA HIS A 40 12.92 -5.51 7.65
C HIS A 40 13.58 -5.94 6.35
N PHE A 41 13.34 -7.18 5.91
CA PHE A 41 14.00 -7.77 4.74
C PHE A 41 12.98 -8.16 3.68
N PHE A 42 13.28 -7.81 2.43
CA PHE A 42 12.55 -8.27 1.26
C PHE A 42 13.48 -9.04 0.34
N THR A 43 13.09 -10.25 -0.05
CA THR A 43 13.92 -11.09 -0.92
C THR A 43 13.16 -11.48 -2.18
N LEU A 44 13.82 -11.37 -3.33
CA LEU A 44 13.33 -11.91 -4.59
C LEU A 44 14.40 -12.80 -5.22
N LYS A 45 14.09 -14.10 -5.33
CA LYS A 45 14.92 -15.12 -6.00
C LYS A 45 14.26 -15.52 -7.31
N SER A 46 14.30 -14.63 -8.30
CA SER A 46 13.70 -14.88 -9.62
C SER A 46 14.62 -14.44 -10.75
N LYS A 47 14.54 -15.15 -11.89
CA LYS A 47 15.27 -14.80 -13.12
C LYS A 47 14.55 -13.65 -13.83
N VAL A 48 14.72 -12.44 -13.32
CA VAL A 48 14.11 -11.22 -13.87
C VAL A 48 15.19 -10.23 -14.29
N SER A 49 14.85 -9.34 -15.21
CA SER A 49 15.74 -8.23 -15.56
C SER A 49 15.76 -7.23 -14.42
N GLU A 50 16.87 -7.17 -13.67
CA GLU A 50 17.06 -6.20 -12.58
C GLU A 50 16.81 -4.77 -13.06
N LYS A 51 17.30 -4.40 -14.26
CA LYS A 51 17.08 -3.07 -14.85
C LYS A 51 15.59 -2.73 -14.99
N VAL A 52 14.76 -3.70 -15.39
CA VAL A 52 13.32 -3.47 -15.57
C VAL A 52 12.62 -3.42 -14.21
N LEU A 53 12.96 -4.34 -13.30
CA LEU A 53 12.40 -4.39 -11.95
C LEU A 53 12.71 -3.11 -11.18
N LEU A 54 13.96 -2.66 -11.19
CA LEU A 54 14.42 -1.46 -10.46
C LEU A 54 13.91 -0.14 -11.05
N ALA A 55 13.22 -0.18 -12.18
CA ALA A 55 12.53 0.99 -12.72
C ALA A 55 11.17 1.25 -12.02
N TYR A 56 10.67 0.31 -11.21
CA TYR A 56 9.44 0.46 -10.44
C TYR A 56 9.65 1.32 -9.18
N ASP A 57 8.56 1.89 -8.68
CA ASP A 57 8.56 2.66 -7.44
C ASP A 57 7.79 2.00 -6.32
N PHE A 58 6.67 1.35 -6.66
CA PHE A 58 5.91 0.53 -5.73
C PHE A 58 6.24 -0.93 -5.97
N TYR A 59 6.53 -1.62 -4.88
CA TYR A 59 6.83 -3.04 -4.86
C TYR A 59 5.91 -3.74 -3.88
N TYR A 60 5.58 -4.98 -4.22
CA TYR A 60 4.62 -5.79 -3.49
C TYR A 60 5.28 -7.03 -2.90
N SER A 61 4.77 -7.46 -1.75
CA SER A 61 5.26 -8.63 -1.02
C SER A 61 4.10 -9.39 -0.40
N ASP A 62 4.39 -10.56 0.16
CA ASP A 62 3.48 -11.31 1.04
C ASP A 62 3.28 -10.66 2.42
N GLY A 63 3.93 -9.51 2.67
CA GLY A 63 3.72 -8.64 3.82
C GLY A 63 3.32 -7.22 3.39
N PRO A 64 4.04 -6.18 3.82
CA PRO A 64 3.69 -4.80 3.47
C PRO A 64 4.16 -4.41 2.06
N VAL A 65 3.59 -3.32 1.55
CA VAL A 65 4.14 -2.65 0.37
C VAL A 65 5.39 -1.86 0.74
N PHE A 66 6.34 -1.78 -0.18
CA PHE A 66 7.54 -0.98 0.00
C PHE A 66 7.85 -0.20 -1.27
N ILE A 67 8.67 0.84 -1.13
CA ILE A 67 8.92 1.82 -2.19
C ILE A 67 10.39 2.04 -2.46
N SER A 68 10.66 2.45 -3.71
CA SER A 68 12.00 2.78 -4.19
C SER A 68 12.64 3.95 -3.43
N PRO A 69 13.98 4.05 -3.43
CA PRO A 69 14.68 5.25 -2.97
C PRO A 69 14.29 6.52 -3.74
N ARG A 70 13.97 6.36 -5.04
CA ARG A 70 13.50 7.46 -5.91
C ARG A 70 12.19 8.04 -5.36
N LEU A 71 11.18 7.19 -5.19
CA LEU A 71 9.89 7.63 -4.68
C LEU A 71 9.98 8.13 -3.24
N THR A 72 10.78 7.48 -2.40
CA THR A 72 11.07 7.95 -1.04
C THR A 72 11.58 9.39 -1.05
N SER A 73 12.51 9.71 -1.95
CA SER A 73 13.04 11.08 -2.08
C SER A 73 11.96 12.07 -2.56
N LEU A 74 11.12 11.67 -3.51
CA LEU A 74 10.02 12.51 -4.03
C LEU A 74 8.97 12.83 -2.97
N ILE A 75 8.49 11.82 -2.23
CA ILE A 75 7.44 12.00 -1.20
C ILE A 75 7.97 12.64 0.08
N SER A 76 9.29 12.63 0.30
CA SER A 76 9.94 13.37 1.38
C SER A 76 9.79 14.90 1.24
N CYS A 77 9.10 15.41 0.22
CA CYS A 77 8.75 16.83 0.13
C CYS A 77 7.24 17.10 0.34
N HIS A 78 6.43 16.08 0.66
CA HIS A 78 4.98 16.18 0.76
C HIS A 78 4.53 16.12 2.23
N ASP A 79 4.22 17.27 2.84
CA ASP A 79 4.04 17.36 4.30
C ASP A 79 2.85 16.55 4.83
N VAL A 80 1.69 16.57 4.15
CA VAL A 80 0.50 15.80 4.55
C VAL A 80 0.75 14.28 4.46
N PHE A 81 1.62 13.84 3.55
CA PHE A 81 1.92 12.41 3.41
C PHE A 81 2.61 11.86 4.66
N ARG A 82 3.48 12.66 5.28
CA ARG A 82 4.24 12.27 6.47
C ARG A 82 3.38 12.14 7.73
N THR A 83 2.21 12.79 7.79
CA THR A 83 1.29 12.62 8.91
C THR A 83 0.46 11.35 8.79
N ASP A 84 0.33 10.83 7.56
CA ASP A 84 -0.54 9.69 7.26
C ASP A 84 0.20 8.36 7.25
N VAL A 85 1.52 8.39 7.07
CA VAL A 85 2.35 7.19 6.99
C VAL A 85 3.59 7.31 7.87
N GLN A 86 4.05 6.18 8.35
CA GLN A 86 5.39 5.99 8.89
C GLN A 86 6.24 5.31 7.81
N LEU A 87 7.38 5.91 7.46
CA LEU A 87 8.37 5.28 6.58
C LEU A 87 9.38 4.50 7.43
N ILE A 88 9.52 3.21 7.13
CA ILE A 88 10.40 2.29 7.86
C ILE A 88 11.49 1.79 6.93
N ASP A 89 12.74 1.76 7.41
CA ASP A 89 13.88 1.23 6.64
C ASP A 89 13.71 -0.25 6.29
N ALA A 90 14.04 -0.57 5.05
CA ALA A 90 13.99 -1.92 4.53
C ALA A 90 15.24 -2.26 3.71
N THR A 91 15.75 -3.48 3.89
CA THR A 91 16.80 -4.06 3.06
C THR A 91 16.17 -4.93 1.98
N VAL A 92 16.51 -4.69 0.72
CA VAL A 92 16.00 -5.46 -0.41
C VAL A 92 17.12 -6.31 -0.99
N SER A 93 16.88 -7.61 -1.13
CA SER A 93 17.82 -8.56 -1.72
C SER A 93 17.27 -9.08 -3.05
N LEU A 94 17.96 -8.78 -4.14
CA LEU A 94 17.73 -9.35 -5.47
C LEU A 94 18.79 -10.40 -5.74
N ASN A 95 18.41 -11.68 -5.69
CA ASN A 95 19.36 -12.80 -5.75
C ASN A 95 20.46 -12.64 -4.68
N GLU A 96 21.69 -12.35 -5.08
CA GLU A 96 22.85 -12.16 -4.19
C GLU A 96 23.18 -10.68 -3.93
N THR A 97 22.47 -9.75 -4.58
CA THR A 97 22.70 -8.32 -4.48
C THR A 97 21.79 -7.70 -3.43
N GLN A 98 22.38 -7.00 -2.46
CA GLN A 98 21.63 -6.18 -1.51
C GLN A 98 21.53 -4.73 -1.99
N LEU A 99 20.33 -4.17 -1.84
CA LEU A 99 19.97 -2.82 -2.23
C LEU A 99 19.44 -2.07 -1.01
N GLN A 100 19.78 -0.78 -0.95
CA GLN A 100 19.55 0.09 0.21
C GLN A 100 18.66 1.28 -0.16
N GLY A 101 18.10 1.93 0.86
CA GLY A 101 17.29 3.14 0.72
C GLY A 101 15.82 2.89 0.36
N TYR A 102 15.39 1.62 0.34
CA TYR A 102 13.99 1.27 0.20
C TYR A 102 13.27 1.46 1.53
N LYS A 103 11.98 1.82 1.46
CA LYS A 103 11.17 2.06 2.66
C LYS A 103 9.86 1.31 2.59
N ILE A 104 9.40 0.76 3.71
CA ILE A 104 8.02 0.32 3.86
C ILE A 104 7.13 1.56 4.04
N ILE A 105 5.96 1.55 3.39
CA ILE A 105 4.89 2.50 3.72
C ILE A 105 3.97 1.85 4.76
N ASN A 106 4.15 2.22 6.03
CA ASN A 106 3.21 1.85 7.09
C ASN A 106 2.14 2.93 7.20
N ILE A 107 0.96 2.68 6.65
CA ILE A 107 -0.16 3.62 6.68
C ILE A 107 -0.71 3.68 8.11
N LEU A 108 -0.77 4.87 8.70
CA LEU A 108 -1.25 5.13 10.06
C LEU A 108 -2.72 5.56 10.08
N ARG A 109 -3.22 6.11 8.96
CA ARG A 109 -4.58 6.62 8.86
C ARG A 109 -5.58 5.56 8.41
N GLU A 110 -6.76 5.64 8.98
CA GLU A 110 -7.95 4.89 8.59
C GLU A 110 -9.10 5.87 8.32
N ILE A 111 -9.83 5.65 7.22
CA ILE A 111 -10.97 6.49 6.83
C ILE A 111 -12.17 5.59 6.49
N SER A 112 -13.36 5.99 6.93
CA SER A 112 -14.61 5.35 6.53
C SER A 112 -15.03 5.86 5.15
N CYS A 113 -14.77 5.04 4.13
CA CYS A 113 -14.77 5.48 2.75
C CYS A 113 -15.88 4.83 1.90
N ILE A 114 -16.37 3.66 2.32
CA ILE A 114 -17.41 2.91 1.63
C ILE A 114 -18.79 3.30 2.16
N ASP A 115 -19.72 3.59 1.25
CA ASP A 115 -21.13 3.72 1.59
C ASP A 115 -21.73 2.32 1.76
N MET A 116 -21.84 1.88 3.02
CA MET A 116 -22.33 0.56 3.38
C MET A 116 -23.84 0.38 3.12
N GLU A 117 -24.60 1.45 2.89
CA GLU A 117 -26.04 1.36 2.62
C GLU A 117 -26.32 0.96 1.17
N VAL A 118 -25.50 1.44 0.24
CA VAL A 118 -25.66 1.18 -1.20
C VAL A 118 -24.64 0.20 -1.78
N SER A 119 -23.58 -0.12 -1.02
CA SER A 119 -22.62 -1.17 -1.36
C SER A 119 -23.17 -2.56 -1.03
N GLU A 120 -22.71 -3.57 -1.78
CA GLU A 120 -23.11 -4.95 -1.56
C GLU A 120 -21.96 -5.74 -0.95
N SER A 121 -22.22 -6.34 0.21
CA SER A 121 -21.22 -7.15 0.92
C SER A 121 -21.84 -8.21 1.80
N GLN A 122 -21.09 -9.30 1.98
CA GLN A 122 -21.44 -10.40 2.87
C GLN A 122 -20.28 -10.75 3.80
N PRO A 123 -20.53 -11.19 5.05
CA PRO A 123 -19.48 -11.73 5.92
C PRO A 123 -18.76 -12.88 5.23
N ILE A 124 -17.43 -12.92 5.33
CA ILE A 124 -16.63 -14.07 4.83
C ILE A 124 -16.95 -15.32 5.66
N LEU A 125 -17.16 -15.13 6.97
CA LEU A 125 -17.47 -16.18 7.92
C LEU A 125 -18.89 -15.95 8.45
N SER A 126 -19.82 -16.85 8.14
CA SER A 126 -21.24 -16.71 8.49
C SER A 126 -21.50 -16.62 10.00
N TYR A 127 -20.62 -17.23 10.82
CA TYR A 127 -20.69 -17.20 12.28
C TYR A 127 -20.07 -15.93 12.90
N LEU A 128 -19.46 -15.05 12.10
CA LEU A 128 -18.93 -13.74 12.52
C LEU A 128 -19.54 -12.64 11.63
N PRO A 129 -20.81 -12.25 11.87
CA PRO A 129 -21.53 -11.31 11.02
C PRO A 129 -20.89 -9.91 10.97
N ASN A 130 -20.14 -9.54 12.02
CA ASN A 130 -19.38 -8.29 12.11
C ASN A 130 -17.89 -8.46 11.75
N GLY A 131 -17.49 -9.63 11.26
CA GLY A 131 -16.12 -9.91 10.82
C GLY A 131 -15.82 -9.35 9.42
N SER A 132 -14.67 -9.74 8.87
CA SER A 132 -14.26 -9.36 7.52
C SER A 132 -15.33 -9.68 6.49
N ARG A 133 -15.55 -8.75 5.55
CA ARG A 133 -16.60 -8.83 4.54
C ARG A 133 -15.99 -8.99 3.15
N LYS A 134 -16.67 -9.75 2.30
CA LYS A 134 -16.42 -9.79 0.86
C LYS A 134 -17.40 -8.85 0.18
N PHE A 135 -16.89 -7.89 -0.57
CA PHE A 135 -17.68 -6.95 -1.36
C PHE A 135 -17.90 -7.50 -2.77
N SER A 136 -19.14 -7.51 -3.24
CA SER A 136 -19.50 -7.75 -4.64
C SER A 136 -19.61 -6.44 -5.43
N LYS A 137 -19.99 -5.35 -4.73
CA LYS A 137 -20.07 -3.99 -5.25
C LYS A 137 -19.59 -3.03 -4.18
N ILE A 138 -18.68 -2.14 -4.54
CA ILE A 138 -18.20 -1.06 -3.66
C ILE A 138 -18.66 0.26 -4.27
N VAL A 139 -19.36 1.05 -3.48
CA VAL A 139 -19.69 2.45 -3.75
C VAL A 139 -19.04 3.30 -2.66
N TYR A 140 -18.31 4.33 -3.06
CA TYR A 140 -17.64 5.21 -2.11
C TYR A 140 -18.51 6.40 -1.76
N LYS A 141 -18.34 6.93 -0.54
CA LYS A 141 -19.05 8.12 -0.08
C LYS A 141 -18.67 9.34 -0.93
N GLU A 142 -19.65 10.15 -1.30
CA GLU A 142 -19.43 11.32 -2.17
C GLU A 142 -18.53 12.40 -1.53
N LYS A 143 -18.57 12.53 -0.20
CA LYS A 143 -17.81 13.52 0.54
C LYS A 143 -17.08 12.89 1.72
N ILE A 144 -15.75 12.96 1.65
CA ILE A 144 -14.86 12.75 2.80
C ILE A 144 -14.25 14.12 3.08
N ILE A 145 -14.64 14.74 4.19
CA ILE A 145 -14.13 16.04 4.63
C ILE A 145 -12.95 15.80 5.57
N GLU A 146 -11.93 15.14 5.05
CA GLU A 146 -10.69 14.90 5.77
C GLU A 146 -9.52 15.28 4.85
N ASP A 147 -8.54 15.98 5.41
CA ASP A 147 -7.28 16.24 4.73
C ASP A 147 -6.36 15.03 4.94
N PHE A 148 -6.04 14.35 3.84
CA PHE A 148 -5.18 13.17 3.82
C PHE A 148 -4.50 13.03 2.46
N SER A 149 -3.36 12.33 2.43
CA SER A 149 -2.70 11.83 1.24
C SER A 149 -2.96 10.34 1.04
N MET A 150 -2.92 9.55 2.13
CA MET A 150 -3.06 8.09 2.06
C MET A 150 -3.73 7.53 3.32
N ALA A 151 -4.69 6.63 3.16
CA ALA A 151 -5.36 5.96 4.26
C ALA A 151 -5.76 4.54 3.88
N ARG A 152 -6.00 3.69 4.87
CA ARG A 152 -6.73 2.43 4.65
C ARG A 152 -8.22 2.66 4.80
N CYS A 153 -9.03 1.97 4.00
CA CYS A 153 -10.47 2.00 4.17
C CYS A 153 -10.88 1.15 5.38
N SER A 154 -11.71 1.71 6.27
CA SER A 154 -12.06 1.05 7.53
C SER A 154 -12.88 -0.23 7.33
N GLU A 155 -13.75 -0.21 6.34
CA GLU A 155 -14.68 -1.27 5.99
C GLU A 155 -13.99 -2.40 5.21
N TYR A 156 -12.86 -2.08 4.56
CA TYR A 156 -12.08 -3.02 3.76
C TYR A 156 -10.58 -2.70 3.85
N LYS A 157 -9.92 -3.22 4.88
CA LYS A 157 -8.55 -2.86 5.28
C LYS A 157 -7.47 -3.07 4.21
N SER A 158 -7.67 -3.99 3.26
CA SER A 158 -6.73 -4.16 2.14
C SER A 158 -6.84 -3.05 1.10
N CYS A 159 -7.93 -2.28 1.09
CA CYS A 159 -8.13 -1.14 0.21
C CYS A 159 -7.35 0.07 0.75
N ILE A 160 -6.48 0.61 -0.10
CA ILE A 160 -5.73 1.83 0.16
C ILE A 160 -6.37 2.95 -0.64
N ILE A 161 -6.74 4.02 0.03
CA ILE A 161 -7.35 5.21 -0.57
C ILE A 161 -6.33 6.34 -0.54
N ILE A 162 -6.30 7.11 -1.62
CA ILE A 162 -5.50 8.32 -1.74
C ILE A 162 -6.38 9.52 -2.11
N SER A 163 -5.92 10.72 -1.75
CA SER A 163 -6.57 11.95 -2.17
C SER A 163 -6.31 12.26 -3.65
N ASN A 164 -7.10 13.19 -4.20
CA ASN A 164 -6.90 13.63 -5.59
C ASN A 164 -5.56 14.35 -5.76
N GLU A 165 -5.17 15.18 -4.80
CA GLU A 165 -3.87 15.87 -4.81
C GLU A 165 -2.72 14.86 -4.82
N PHE A 166 -2.75 13.85 -3.96
CA PHE A 166 -1.68 12.86 -3.92
C PHE A 166 -1.66 11.99 -5.19
N LYS A 167 -2.83 11.65 -5.75
CA LYS A 167 -2.92 10.98 -7.06
C LYS A 167 -2.28 11.82 -8.17
N GLU A 168 -2.56 13.11 -8.22
CA GLU A 168 -1.98 14.04 -9.21
C GLU A 168 -0.47 14.15 -9.05
N PHE A 169 0.01 14.22 -7.80
CA PHE A 169 1.43 14.19 -7.48
C PHE A 169 2.12 12.93 -8.00
N LEU A 170 1.56 11.75 -7.72
CA LEU A 170 2.11 10.46 -8.20
C LEU A 170 2.09 10.38 -9.73
N SER A 171 0.99 10.83 -10.35
CA SER A 171 0.84 10.84 -11.81
C SER A 171 1.86 11.76 -12.49
N LYS A 172 2.05 12.98 -11.96
CA LYS A 172 2.98 13.97 -12.49
C LYS A 172 4.44 13.53 -12.44
N ASN A 173 4.78 12.66 -11.50
CA ASN A 173 6.13 12.14 -11.31
C ASN A 173 6.36 10.76 -11.98
N ASP A 174 5.42 10.30 -12.81
CA ASP A 174 5.51 9.01 -13.52
C ASP A 174 5.86 7.84 -12.58
N VAL A 175 5.15 7.77 -11.45
CA VAL A 175 5.35 6.72 -10.45
C VAL A 175 4.87 5.38 -11.02
N LYS A 176 5.73 4.36 -10.90
CA LYS A 176 5.48 3.03 -11.50
C LYS A 176 5.11 1.96 -10.49
N GLY A 177 4.30 1.01 -10.95
CA GLY A 177 3.83 -0.15 -10.18
C GLY A 177 2.43 -0.01 -9.61
N ILE A 178 1.79 1.14 -9.80
CA ILE A 178 0.45 1.45 -9.31
C ILE A 178 -0.48 1.81 -10.45
N ASP A 179 -1.77 1.55 -10.23
CA ASP A 179 -2.89 2.11 -10.99
C ASP A 179 -3.85 2.82 -10.02
N PHE A 180 -4.72 3.66 -10.57
CA PHE A 180 -5.78 4.33 -9.83
C PHE A 180 -7.12 3.88 -10.38
N SER A 181 -8.01 3.41 -9.51
CA SER A 181 -9.40 3.19 -9.90
C SER A 181 -10.27 4.27 -9.32
N ASP A 182 -11.15 4.78 -10.18
CA ASP A 182 -12.23 5.64 -9.72
C ASP A 182 -13.10 4.87 -8.72
N PRO A 183 -13.61 5.56 -7.70
CA PRO A 183 -14.75 5.06 -6.97
C PRO A 183 -15.87 4.74 -7.96
N ILE A 184 -16.36 3.51 -7.97
CA ILE A 184 -17.55 3.17 -8.78
C ILE A 184 -18.73 3.87 -8.11
N TYR A 185 -19.26 4.90 -8.78
CA TYR A 185 -20.44 5.65 -8.38
C TYR A 185 -21.71 4.88 -8.76
#